data_AF-A0A447JQW4-F1
#
_entry.id   AF-A0A447JQW4-F1
#
_cell.length_a   1.000
_cell.length_b   1.000
_cell.length_c   1.000
_cell.angle_alpha   90.00
_cell.angle_beta   90.00
_cell.angle_gamma   90.00
#
_symmetry.space_group_name_H-M   'P 1'
#
loop_
_entity.id
_entity.type
_entity.pdbx_description
1 polymer ?
#
loop_
_entity_poly.entity_id
_entity_poly.type
_entity_poly.pdbx_seq_one_letter_code
_entity_poly.pdbx_strand_id
1 'polypeptide(L)'
;MINGRNVWRADLTEKYAQINAIVGKRALWVASSCSLLHSPIDLSVETRLDTEVKSWFAFALQKCGELALLRDALNSGETAALEEWSAPIQARRHSRRVHNAAVEKTPGGDHRAGQPA
;
A
#
# COMPACT_ATOMS: atom_id res chain seq x y z
N MET A 1 -4.88 9.32 -2.82
CA MET A 1 -3.47 8.87 -2.94
C MET A 1 -3.17 7.75 -1.97
N ILE A 2 -3.38 7.97 -0.68
CA ILE A 2 -3.25 6.93 0.36
C ILE A 2 -4.59 6.22 0.56
N ASN A 3 -4.61 4.88 0.62
CA ASN A 3 -5.87 4.14 0.73
C ASN A 3 -6.40 4.16 2.17
N GLY A 4 -7.58 4.73 2.39
CA GLY A 4 -8.21 4.79 3.72
C GLY A 4 -9.12 3.61 4.08
N ARG A 5 -9.40 2.70 3.15
CA ARG A 5 -10.29 1.53 3.36
C ARG A 5 -9.54 0.23 3.60
N ASN A 6 -8.27 0.15 3.22
CA ASN A 6 -7.45 -1.05 3.40
C ASN A 6 -6.40 -0.85 4.50
N VAL A 7 -5.83 -1.97 4.96
CA VAL A 7 -4.77 -1.99 5.97
C VAL A 7 -3.36 -2.07 5.39
N TRP A 8 -3.23 -2.02 4.07
CA TRP A 8 -1.95 -2.20 3.41
C TRP A 8 -1.12 -0.91 3.46
N ARG A 9 0.18 -1.09 3.68
CA ARG A 9 1.18 -0.04 3.51
C ARG A 9 1.21 0.43 2.05
N ALA A 10 1.32 1.74 1.85
CA ALA A 10 1.44 2.34 0.53
C ALA A 10 2.87 2.24 -0.02
N ASP A 11 2.98 1.98 -1.32
CA ASP A 11 4.23 2.17 -2.07
C ASP A 11 4.37 3.67 -2.37
N LEU A 12 5.08 4.40 -1.50
CA LEU A 12 5.22 5.86 -1.61
C LEU A 12 6.13 6.25 -2.77
N THR A 13 7.10 5.43 -3.14
CA THR A 13 7.93 5.65 -4.33
C THR A 13 7.07 5.66 -5.59
N GLU A 14 6.16 4.69 -5.74
CA GLU A 14 5.20 4.66 -6.84
C GLU A 14 4.28 5.89 -6.84
N LYS A 15 3.76 6.27 -5.66
CA LYS A 15 2.88 7.44 -5.55
C LYS A 15 3.61 8.72 -5.87
N TYR A 16 4.82 8.92 -5.37
CA TYR A 16 5.64 10.09 -5.70
C TYR A 16 5.86 10.23 -7.20
N ALA A 17 6.25 9.15 -7.89
CA ALA A 17 6.46 9.16 -9.34
C ALA A 17 5.19 9.58 -10.13
N GLN A 18 3.99 9.19 -9.66
CA GLN A 18 2.72 9.54 -10.31
C GLN A 18 2.41 11.05 -10.26
N ILE A 19 2.83 11.76 -9.21
CA ILE A 19 2.48 13.16 -8.98
C ILE A 19 3.62 14.14 -9.18
N ASN A 20 4.89 13.70 -9.10
CA ASN A 20 6.04 14.59 -9.20
C ASN A 20 6.02 15.42 -10.50
N ALA A 21 5.54 14.84 -11.61
CA ALA A 21 5.44 15.52 -12.91
C ALA A 21 4.49 16.73 -12.94
N ILE A 22 3.62 16.89 -11.94
CA ILE A 22 2.68 18.02 -11.83
C ILE A 22 2.99 18.97 -10.67
N VAL A 23 3.98 18.63 -9.84
CA VAL A 23 4.48 19.52 -8.77
C VAL A 23 5.05 20.80 -9.40
N GLY A 24 4.81 21.95 -8.76
CA GLY A 24 5.27 23.26 -9.25
C GLY A 24 4.41 23.88 -10.36
N LYS A 25 3.53 23.13 -11.02
CA LYS A 25 2.60 23.67 -12.03
C LYS A 25 1.38 24.37 -11.41
N ARG A 26 1.02 23.99 -10.17
CA ARG A 26 -0.06 24.56 -9.37
C ARG A 26 0.10 24.14 -7.91
N ALA A 27 -0.64 24.78 -7.00
CA ALA A 27 -0.78 24.30 -5.64
C ALA A 27 -1.46 22.92 -5.63
N LEU A 28 -0.88 21.96 -4.91
CA LEU A 28 -1.38 20.59 -4.80
C LEU A 28 -1.64 20.25 -3.34
N TRP A 29 -2.71 19.47 -3.13
CA TRP A 29 -3.07 18.92 -1.83
C TRP A 29 -3.06 17.40 -1.94
N VAL A 30 -2.30 16.75 -1.07
CA VAL A 30 -2.24 15.28 -1.00
C VAL A 30 -3.15 14.82 0.15
N ALA A 31 -4.01 13.85 -0.14
CA ALA A 31 -4.96 13.31 0.83
C ALA A 31 -5.14 11.80 0.72
N SER A 32 -5.73 11.23 1.77
CA SER A 32 -6.28 9.87 1.73
C SER A 32 -7.44 9.78 0.73
N SER A 33 -7.75 8.57 0.28
CA SER A 33 -8.84 8.30 -0.65
C SER A 33 -10.23 8.54 -0.04
N CYS A 34 -10.33 8.39 1.28
CA CYS A 34 -11.53 8.59 2.08
C CYS A 34 -11.14 8.82 3.55
N SER A 35 -12.14 8.99 4.42
CA SER A 35 -11.94 8.98 5.87
C SER A 35 -11.17 7.73 6.32
N LEU A 36 -10.25 7.92 7.28
CA LEU A 36 -9.49 6.84 7.92
C LEU A 36 -10.28 6.11 9.01
N LEU A 37 -11.52 6.53 9.30
CA LEU A 37 -12.42 5.86 10.25
C LEU A 37 -12.66 4.37 9.92
N HIS A 38 -12.45 4.00 8.66
CA HIS A 38 -12.64 2.63 8.18
C HIS A 38 -11.38 1.75 8.31
N SER A 39 -10.29 2.28 8.84
CA SER A 39 -9.10 1.50 9.21
C SER A 39 -8.98 1.40 10.73
N PRO A 40 -8.34 0.33 11.25
CA PRO A 40 -7.95 0.30 12.65
C PRO A 40 -7.02 1.48 12.97
N ILE A 41 -6.92 1.83 14.26
CA ILE A 41 -6.32 3.12 14.67
C ILE A 41 -4.79 3.09 14.57
N ASP A 42 -4.15 2.11 15.23
CA ASP A 42 -2.69 2.07 15.34
C ASP A 42 -2.18 0.64 15.22
N LEU A 43 -1.22 0.42 14.33
CA LEU A 43 -0.56 -0.86 14.15
C LEU A 43 0.43 -1.17 15.28
N SER A 44 0.94 -0.17 15.99
CA SER A 44 1.96 -0.35 17.02
C SER A 44 1.50 -1.30 18.13
N VAL A 45 0.22 -1.24 18.49
CA VAL A 45 -0.42 -2.02 19.56
C VAL A 45 -0.68 -3.49 19.20
N GLU A 46 -0.50 -3.88 17.94
CA GLU A 46 -0.68 -5.27 17.52
C GLU A 46 0.52 -6.13 17.95
N THR A 47 0.30 -7.01 18.94
CA THR A 47 1.33 -7.90 19.51
C THR A 47 1.32 -9.30 18.92
N ARG A 48 0.23 -9.69 18.24
CA ARG A 48 0.04 -11.06 17.72
C ARG A 48 0.51 -11.25 16.28
N LEU A 49 0.91 -10.16 15.61
CA LEU A 49 1.39 -10.20 14.23
C LEU A 49 2.91 -10.41 14.22
N ASP A 50 3.34 -11.35 13.39
CA ASP A 50 4.75 -11.52 13.05
C ASP A 50 5.33 -10.24 12.43
N THR A 51 6.60 -9.95 12.71
CA THR A 51 7.24 -8.68 12.34
C THR A 51 7.25 -8.46 10.82
N GLU A 52 7.43 -9.52 10.03
CA GLU A 52 7.37 -9.44 8.57
C GLU A 52 5.97 -9.03 8.10
N VAL A 53 4.93 -9.69 8.60
CA VAL A 53 3.53 -9.40 8.22
C VAL A 53 3.12 -8.01 8.69
N LYS A 54 3.52 -7.63 9.91
CA LYS A 54 3.29 -6.28 10.46
C LYS A 54 3.93 -5.21 9.59
N SER A 55 5.11 -5.46 9.01
CA SER A 55 5.78 -4.51 8.11
C SER A 55 4.98 -4.19 6.84
N TRP A 56 4.08 -5.08 6.41
CA TRP A 56 3.25 -4.86 5.21
C TRP A 56 2.01 -4.01 5.47
N PHE A 57 1.71 -3.73 6.73
CA PHE A 57 0.52 -3.00 7.12
C PHE A 57 0.80 -1.53 7.45
N ALA A 58 -0.23 -0.73 7.29
CA ALA A 58 -0.33 0.65 7.75
C ALA A 58 -1.78 0.90 8.17
N PHE A 59 -1.99 1.27 9.43
CA PHE A 59 -3.29 1.63 10.00
C PHE A 59 -3.47 3.15 9.95
N ALA A 60 -4.52 3.71 10.57
CA ALA A 60 -4.83 5.13 10.45
C ALA A 60 -3.65 6.03 10.84
N LEU A 61 -2.96 5.75 11.95
CA LEU A 61 -1.80 6.52 12.39
C LEU A 61 -0.64 6.44 11.38
N GLN A 62 -0.33 5.25 10.89
CA GLN A 62 0.74 5.05 9.90
C GLN A 62 0.38 5.71 8.56
N LYS A 63 -0.89 5.71 8.14
CA LYS A 63 -1.37 6.40 6.94
C LYS A 63 -1.27 7.92 7.04
N CYS A 64 -1.41 8.49 8.23
CA CYS A 64 -1.09 9.90 8.45
C CYS A 64 0.40 10.17 8.26
N GLY A 65 1.26 9.27 8.74
CA GLY A 65 2.71 9.31 8.48
C GLY A 65 3.05 9.22 6.98
N GLU A 66 2.38 8.34 6.24
CA GLU A 66 2.51 8.22 4.79
C GLU A 66 2.21 9.53 4.05
N LEU A 67 1.17 10.25 4.48
CA LEU A 67 0.83 11.56 3.92
C LEU A 67 1.90 12.62 4.24
N ALA A 68 2.45 12.61 5.45
CA ALA A 68 3.51 13.53 5.86
C ALA A 68 4.80 13.29 5.06
N LEU A 69 5.25 12.03 4.97
CA LEU A 69 6.43 11.65 4.18
C LEU A 69 6.27 12.05 2.72
N LEU A 70 5.11 11.78 2.12
CA LEU A 70 4.85 12.13 0.73
C LEU A 70 4.82 13.65 0.52
N ARG A 71 4.19 14.41 1.42
CA ARG A 71 4.23 15.88 1.40
C ARG A 71 5.66 16.39 1.44
N ASP A 72 6.47 15.89 2.37
CA ASP A 72 7.83 16.38 2.58
C ASP A 72 8.69 16.11 1.36
N ALA A 73 8.65 14.90 0.82
CA ALA A 73 9.37 14.54 -0.41
C ALA A 73 8.96 15.37 -1.63
N LEU A 74 7.67 15.71 -1.79
CA LEU A 74 7.20 16.56 -2.89
C LEU A 74 7.68 18.01 -2.76
N ASN A 75 7.96 18.47 -1.54
CA ASN A 75 8.44 19.83 -1.31
C ASN A 75 9.97 19.92 -1.35
N SER A 76 10.69 18.92 -0.83
CA SER A 76 12.16 18.91 -0.78
C SER A 76 12.81 18.27 -2.00
N GLY A 77 12.11 17.34 -2.67
CA GLY A 77 12.69 16.46 -3.69
C GLY A 77 13.45 15.26 -3.13
N GLU A 78 13.57 15.12 -1.80
CA GLU A 78 14.29 14.02 -1.16
C GLU A 78 13.41 12.77 -1.05
N THR A 79 13.85 11.66 -1.64
CA THR A 79 13.06 10.42 -1.75
C THR A 79 13.52 9.28 -0.85
N ALA A 80 14.65 9.43 -0.13
CA ALA A 80 15.25 8.36 0.66
C ALA A 80 14.27 7.75 1.69
N ALA A 81 13.51 8.61 2.39
CA ALA A 81 12.50 8.16 3.35
C ALA A 81 11.31 7.44 2.69
N LEU A 82 11.00 7.76 1.43
CA LEU A 82 9.95 7.06 0.67
C LEU A 82 10.40 5.65 0.28
N GLU A 83 11.66 5.53 -0.12
CA GLU A 83 12.28 4.24 -0.48
C GLU A 83 12.32 3.31 0.73
N GLU A 84 12.79 3.81 1.88
CA GLU A 84 12.80 3.06 3.14
C GLU A 84 11.38 2.62 3.54
N TRP A 85 10.41 3.54 3.46
CA TRP A 85 9.02 3.21 3.78
C TRP A 85 8.43 2.15 2.83
N SER A 86 8.77 2.20 1.54
CA SER A 86 8.19 1.35 0.50
C SER A 86 8.86 -0.03 0.39
N ALA A 87 10.09 -0.18 0.90
CA ALA A 87 10.86 -1.42 0.79
C ALA A 87 10.08 -2.67 1.27
N PRO A 88 9.36 -2.67 2.41
CA PRO A 88 8.62 -3.86 2.86
C PRO A 88 7.47 -4.27 1.93
N ILE A 89 6.73 -3.30 1.36
CA ILE A 89 5.61 -3.61 0.46
C ILE A 89 6.10 -4.06 -0.93
N GLN A 90 7.26 -3.58 -1.36
CA GLN A 90 7.93 -4.05 -2.57
C GLN A 90 8.47 -5.47 -2.36
N ALA A 91 9.13 -5.74 -1.23
CA ALA A 91 9.63 -7.07 -0.88
C ALA A 91 8.50 -8.11 -0.75
N ARG A 92 7.32 -7.71 -0.26
CA ARG A 92 6.13 -8.57 -0.19
C ARG A 92 5.79 -9.20 -1.55
N ARG A 93 6.00 -8.49 -2.67
CA ARG A 93 5.75 -9.01 -4.03
C ARG A 93 6.58 -10.25 -4.37
N HIS A 94 7.63 -10.54 -3.61
CA HIS A 94 8.49 -11.70 -3.79
C HIS A 94 8.42 -12.69 -2.61
N SER A 95 7.58 -12.44 -1.60
CA SER A 95 7.46 -13.31 -0.43
C SER A 95 6.75 -14.62 -0.77
N ARG A 96 7.32 -15.75 -0.35
CA ARG A 96 6.75 -17.10 -0.50
C ARG A 96 5.44 -17.29 0.27
N ARG A 97 5.15 -16.41 1.24
CA ARG A 97 3.86 -16.38 1.94
C ARG A 97 2.72 -15.86 1.06
N VAL A 98 3.04 -15.07 0.02
CA VAL A 98 2.08 -14.53 -0.94
C VAL A 98 2.05 -15.37 -2.22
N HIS A 99 3.17 -15.97 -2.61
CA HIS A 99 3.27 -16.86 -3.76
C HIS A 99 3.16 -18.34 -3.36
N ASN A 100 1.94 -18.88 -3.45
CA ASN A 100 1.70 -20.32 -3.34
C ASN A 100 1.58 -20.94 -4.74
N ALA A 101 2.58 -21.72 -5.13
CA ALA A 101 2.64 -22.40 -6.43
C ALA A 101 1.47 -23.37 -6.69
N ALA A 102 0.77 -23.83 -5.65
CA ALA A 102 -0.42 -24.68 -5.80
C ALA A 102 -1.65 -23.88 -6.29
N VAL A 103 -1.75 -22.60 -5.91
CA VAL A 103 -2.86 -21.72 -6.31
C VAL A 103 -2.65 -21.19 -7.74
N GLU A 104 -1.41 -20.86 -8.11
CA GLU A 104 -1.05 -20.38 -9.45
C GLU A 104 -1.42 -21.39 -10.56
N LYS A 105 -1.41 -22.69 -10.24
CA LYS A 105 -1.78 -23.77 -11.16
C LYS A 105 -3.27 -24.05 -11.26
N THR A 106 -4.12 -23.30 -10.56
CA THR A 106 -5.57 -23.42 -10.70
C THR A 106 -6.06 -22.32 -11.65
N PRO A 107 -6.29 -22.60 -12.95
CA PRO A 107 -7.03 -21.66 -13.77
C PRO A 107 -8.44 -21.58 -13.17
N GLY A 108 -8.97 -20.37 -13.02
CA GLY A 108 -10.29 -20.15 -12.44
C GLY A 108 -11.32 -21.15 -12.97
N GLY A 109 -12.02 -21.83 -12.07
CA GLY A 109 -13.03 -22.81 -12.40
C GLY A 109 -14.09 -22.19 -13.32
N ASP A 110 -14.04 -22.55 -14.59
CA ASP A 110 -15.05 -22.24 -15.58
C ASP A 110 -16.28 -23.11 -15.31
N HIS A 111 -17.22 -22.60 -14.52
CA HIS A 111 -18.57 -23.16 -14.40
C HIS A 111 -19.41 -22.76 -15.63
N ARG A 112 -19.06 -23.31 -16.79
CA ARG A 112 -19.96 -23.45 -17.94
C ARG A 112 -19.77 -24.82 -18.59
N ALA A 113 -20.16 -25.86 -17.89
CA ALA A 113 -20.54 -27.11 -18.55
C ALA A 113 -22.05 -27.02 -18.84
N GLY A 114 -22.39 -26.64 -20.07
CA GLY A 114 -23.73 -26.82 -20.60
C GLY A 114 -24.10 -28.31 -20.56
N GLN A 115 -25.30 -28.62 -20.11
CA GLN A 115 -25.91 -29.93 -20.31
C GLN A 115 -26.40 -30.02 -21.76
N PRO A 116 -26.02 -31.05 -22.54
CA PRO A 116 -26.66 -31.33 -23.81
C PRO A 116 -27.91 -32.20 -23.64
N ALA A 117 -28.92 -31.85 -24.46
CA ALA A 117 -30.11 -32.59 -24.94
C ALA A 117 -30.92 -33.44 -23.95
#